data_AF-A0A2D6M1T7-F1
#
_entry.id   AF-A0A2D6M1T7-F1
#
_cell.length_a   1.000
_cell.length_b   1.000
_cell.length_c   1.000
_cell.angle_alpha   90.00
_cell.angle_beta   90.00
_cell.angle_gamma   90.00
#
_symmetry.space_group_name_H-M   'P 1'
#
loop_
_entity.id
_entity.type
_entity.pdbx_description
1 polymer ?
#
loop_
_entity_poly.entity_id
_entity_poly.type
_entity_poly.pdbx_seq_one_letter_code
_entity_poly.pdbx_strand_id
1 'polypeptide(L)'
;MESLEQELRKLQKTTVSKKVGQRLREFKSFGKKDPKEWFSELCFCLLTANSKAQSALQIQEKLGSEGFCNARSEDVKKCIIWAKHRFHNNKTNFIVQAREHLDIKEKIEFIVAQSGEEQAREWLVHNIKGLGYKEASHFLRNVGYFNLAILDRHILNLMAENKIISEKPKSLTKKNYLEIEKKFQALALKLGLIVAELDLYMWYMKTGEVLK
;
A
#
# COMPACT_ATOMS: atom_id res chain seq x y z
N MET A 1 -16.48 -7.21 25.56
CA MET A 1 -15.92 -7.08 24.20
C MET A 1 -14.96 -8.21 23.99
N GLU A 2 -15.03 -8.87 22.83
CA GLU A 2 -14.00 -9.81 22.43
C GLU A 2 -12.70 -9.03 22.13
N SER A 3 -11.56 -9.67 22.35
CA SER A 3 -10.28 -9.07 21.97
C SER A 3 -10.13 -9.08 20.45
N LEU A 4 -9.41 -8.10 19.88
CA LEU A 4 -9.06 -8.08 18.45
C LEU A 4 -8.47 -9.42 17.97
N GLU A 5 -7.66 -10.09 18.80
CA GLU A 5 -7.09 -11.38 18.48
C GLU A 5 -8.16 -12.47 18.27
N GLN A 6 -9.21 -12.49 19.10
CA GLN A 6 -10.32 -13.42 18.96
C GLN A 6 -11.11 -13.14 17.68
N GLU A 7 -11.38 -11.87 17.38
CA GLU A 7 -12.10 -11.47 16.16
C GLU A 7 -11.30 -11.85 14.90
N LEU A 8 -9.99 -11.59 14.88
CA LEU A 8 -9.11 -11.98 13.78
C LEU A 8 -9.05 -13.51 13.60
N ARG A 9 -8.95 -14.27 14.70
CA ARG A 9 -8.97 -15.75 14.64
C ARG A 9 -10.30 -16.30 14.14
N LYS A 10 -11.42 -15.63 14.42
CA LYS A 10 -12.72 -15.97 13.84
C LYS A 10 -12.74 -15.70 12.34
N LEU A 11 -12.29 -14.52 11.90
CA LEU A 11 -12.25 -14.14 10.48
C LEU A 11 -11.43 -15.12 9.64
N GLN A 12 -10.31 -15.64 10.18
CA GLN A 12 -9.51 -16.68 9.54
C GLN A 12 -10.31 -17.95 9.21
N LYS A 13 -11.38 -18.26 9.96
CA LYS A 13 -12.25 -19.43 9.77
C LYS A 13 -13.46 -19.17 8.88
N THR A 14 -13.61 -17.95 8.34
CA THR A 14 -14.75 -17.57 7.47
C THR A 14 -14.35 -17.53 6.00
N THR A 15 -15.30 -17.21 5.12
CA THR A 15 -15.03 -16.98 3.69
C THR A 15 -14.07 -15.82 3.41
N VAL A 16 -13.84 -14.94 4.39
CA VAL A 16 -12.88 -13.83 4.29
C VAL A 16 -11.46 -14.35 4.08
N SER A 17 -11.07 -15.47 4.69
CA SER A 17 -9.73 -16.05 4.48
C SER A 17 -9.48 -16.46 3.04
N LYS A 18 -10.51 -16.96 2.34
CA LYS A 18 -10.41 -17.26 0.90
C LYS A 18 -10.17 -16.00 0.07
N LYS A 19 -10.85 -14.89 0.40
CA LYS A 19 -10.66 -13.58 -0.27
C LYS A 19 -9.25 -13.03 -0.02
N VAL A 20 -8.78 -13.07 1.23
CA VAL A 20 -7.42 -12.66 1.62
C VAL A 20 -6.38 -13.49 0.88
N GLY A 21 -6.49 -14.82 0.92
CA GLY A 21 -5.56 -15.71 0.21
C GLY A 21 -5.57 -15.51 -1.31
N GLN A 22 -6.73 -15.24 -1.91
CA GLN A 22 -6.82 -14.87 -3.33
C GLN A 22 -6.07 -13.57 -3.62
N ARG A 23 -6.32 -12.52 -2.83
CA ARG A 23 -5.68 -11.22 -3.01
C ARG A 23 -4.15 -11.29 -2.86
N LEU A 24 -3.65 -12.10 -1.93
CA LEU A 24 -2.21 -12.34 -1.79
C LEU A 24 -1.61 -13.07 -3.01
N ARG A 25 -2.33 -14.02 -3.60
CA ARG A 25 -1.90 -14.65 -4.86
C ARG A 25 -1.88 -13.66 -6.01
N GLU A 26 -2.83 -12.73 -6.07
CA GLU A 26 -2.86 -11.64 -7.05
C GLU A 26 -1.64 -10.72 -6.89
N PHE A 27 -1.26 -10.35 -5.66
CA PHE A 27 -0.03 -9.58 -5.43
C PHE A 27 1.23 -10.36 -5.80
N LYS A 28 1.27 -11.65 -5.46
CA LYS A 28 2.43 -12.48 -5.79
C LYS A 28 2.59 -12.68 -7.30
N SER A 29 1.49 -12.79 -8.05
CA SER A 29 1.53 -12.86 -9.50
C SER A 29 1.83 -11.49 -10.13
N PHE A 30 1.43 -10.39 -9.50
CA PHE A 30 1.75 -9.04 -9.94
C PHE A 30 3.26 -8.81 -10.06
N GLY A 31 4.06 -9.34 -9.12
CA GLY A 31 5.52 -9.24 -9.18
C GLY A 31 6.13 -9.77 -10.49
N LYS A 32 5.43 -10.67 -11.20
CA LYS A 32 5.87 -11.21 -12.50
C LYS A 32 5.48 -10.36 -13.71
N LYS A 33 4.68 -9.31 -13.53
CA LYS A 33 4.28 -8.41 -14.61
C LYS A 33 5.45 -7.57 -15.12
N ASP A 34 5.25 -6.94 -16.26
CA ASP A 34 6.25 -6.06 -16.88
C ASP A 34 6.53 -4.79 -16.04
N PRO A 35 7.65 -4.09 -16.32
CA PRO A 35 8.01 -2.86 -15.60
C PRO A 35 6.97 -1.74 -15.69
N LYS A 36 6.22 -1.62 -16.79
CA LYS A 36 5.19 -0.58 -16.94
C LYS A 36 4.01 -0.84 -16.02
N GLU A 37 3.66 -2.09 -15.77
CA GLU A 37 2.65 -2.48 -14.79
C GLU A 37 3.12 -2.15 -13.36
N TRP A 38 4.40 -2.36 -13.03
CA TRP A 38 4.95 -1.91 -11.75
C TRP A 38 4.90 -0.40 -11.61
N PHE A 39 5.24 0.35 -12.67
CA PHE A 39 5.12 1.80 -12.67
C PHE A 39 3.66 2.26 -12.53
N SER A 40 2.71 1.56 -13.15
CA SER A 40 1.28 1.79 -12.97
C SER A 40 0.86 1.61 -11.51
N GLU A 41 1.37 0.59 -10.82
CA GLU A 41 1.09 0.35 -9.40
C GLU A 41 1.73 1.39 -8.49
N LEU A 42 2.93 1.87 -8.83
CA LEU A 42 3.56 3.02 -8.18
C LEU A 42 2.67 4.26 -8.28
N CYS A 43 2.14 4.54 -9.48
CA CYS A 43 1.21 5.64 -9.72
C CYS A 43 -0.10 5.47 -8.94
N PHE A 44 -0.61 4.25 -8.82
CA PHE A 44 -1.76 3.94 -7.97
C PHE A 44 -1.49 4.32 -6.51
N CYS A 45 -0.36 3.92 -5.93
CA CYS A 45 0.01 4.27 -4.55
C CYS A 45 0.23 5.78 -4.36
N LEU A 46 0.80 6.47 -5.36
CA LEU A 46 0.87 7.93 -5.36
C LEU A 46 -0.53 8.56 -5.33
N LEU A 47 -1.50 8.01 -6.05
CA LEU A 47 -2.89 8.50 -6.05
C LEU A 47 -3.59 8.24 -4.71
N THR A 48 -3.41 7.07 -4.08
CA THR A 48 -4.11 6.72 -2.83
C THR A 48 -3.66 7.53 -1.61
N ALA A 49 -2.51 8.20 -1.65
CA ALA A 49 -2.07 9.06 -0.54
C ALA A 49 -3.13 10.15 -0.23
N ASN A 50 -3.74 10.08 0.96
CA ASN A 50 -4.83 10.96 1.40
C ASN A 50 -6.08 10.99 0.50
N SER A 51 -6.34 9.91 -0.24
CA SER A 51 -7.48 9.78 -1.16
C SER A 51 -8.13 8.38 -1.08
N LYS A 52 -9.32 8.24 -1.68
CA LYS A 52 -10.04 6.96 -1.72
C LYS A 52 -9.44 6.03 -2.79
N ALA A 53 -9.20 4.77 -2.43
CA ALA A 53 -8.71 3.73 -3.34
C ALA A 53 -9.59 3.58 -4.59
N GLN A 54 -10.92 3.63 -4.45
CA GLN A 54 -11.87 3.49 -5.56
C GLN A 54 -11.62 4.48 -6.72
N SER A 55 -11.43 5.76 -6.41
CA SER A 55 -11.14 6.78 -7.44
C SER A 55 -9.75 6.59 -8.07
N ALA A 56 -8.77 6.10 -7.31
CA ALA A 56 -7.44 5.78 -7.84
C ALA A 56 -7.50 4.56 -8.79
N LEU A 57 -8.32 3.56 -8.48
CA LEU A 57 -8.57 2.41 -9.36
C LEU A 57 -9.19 2.85 -10.70
N GLN A 58 -10.18 3.74 -10.68
CA GLN A 58 -10.79 4.28 -11.90
C GLN A 58 -9.77 5.00 -12.79
N ILE A 59 -8.85 5.76 -12.18
CA ILE A 59 -7.77 6.44 -12.91
C ILE A 59 -6.80 5.41 -13.49
N GLN A 60 -6.41 4.40 -12.69
CA GLN A 60 -5.49 3.35 -13.13
C GLN A 60 -6.06 2.54 -14.28
N GLU A 61 -7.34 2.18 -14.23
CA GLU A 61 -8.05 1.49 -15.31
C GLU A 61 -8.15 2.36 -16.56
N LYS A 62 -8.44 3.66 -16.41
CA LYS A 62 -8.63 4.58 -17.53
C LYS A 62 -7.34 4.93 -18.26
N LEU A 63 -6.24 5.16 -17.53
CA LEU A 63 -4.94 5.48 -18.11
C LEU A 63 -4.18 4.23 -18.54
N GLY A 64 -4.28 3.15 -17.77
CA GLY A 64 -3.43 1.97 -17.92
C GLY A 64 -1.95 2.28 -17.69
N SER A 65 -1.13 1.26 -17.83
CA SER A 65 0.33 1.37 -17.72
C SER A 65 0.92 2.28 -18.79
N GLU A 66 0.47 2.17 -20.05
CA GLU A 66 0.93 3.06 -21.14
C GLU A 66 0.58 4.53 -20.90
N GLY A 67 -0.63 4.82 -20.41
CA GLY A 67 -1.04 6.19 -20.13
C GLY A 67 -0.22 6.82 -19.01
N PHE A 68 0.06 6.08 -17.94
CA PHE A 68 0.95 6.59 -16.88
C PHE A 68 2.37 6.86 -17.40
N CYS A 69 2.92 5.98 -18.22
CA CYS A 69 4.27 6.14 -18.77
C CYS A 69 4.36 7.33 -19.73
N ASN A 70 3.38 7.49 -20.63
CA ASN A 70 3.56 8.28 -21.85
C ASN A 70 2.59 9.45 -22.03
N ALA A 71 1.43 9.46 -21.37
CA ALA A 71 0.44 10.52 -21.60
C ALA A 71 0.99 11.90 -21.22
N ARG A 72 0.50 12.96 -21.87
CA ARG A 72 0.91 14.32 -21.49
C ARG A 72 0.39 14.66 -20.09
N SER A 73 1.08 15.57 -19.40
CA SER A 73 0.71 16.02 -18.06
C SER A 73 -0.76 16.49 -18.00
N GLU A 74 -1.22 17.20 -19.03
CA GLU A 74 -2.59 17.69 -19.14
C GLU A 74 -3.61 16.55 -19.21
N ASP A 75 -3.27 15.45 -19.89
CA ASP A 75 -4.17 14.32 -20.07
C ASP A 75 -4.24 13.45 -18.80
N VAL A 76 -3.12 13.29 -18.09
CA VAL A 76 -3.10 12.71 -16.73
C VAL A 76 -3.97 13.55 -15.79
N LYS A 77 -3.77 14.88 -15.76
CA LYS A 77 -4.56 15.79 -14.92
C LYS A 77 -6.05 15.73 -15.22
N LYS A 78 -6.43 15.74 -16.50
CA LYS A 78 -7.84 15.60 -16.93
C LYS A 78 -8.44 14.29 -16.45
N CYS A 79 -7.70 13.18 -16.51
CA CYS A 79 -8.18 11.89 -15.99
C CYS A 79 -8.42 11.94 -14.47
N ILE A 80 -7.50 12.54 -13.70
CA ILE A 80 -7.64 12.69 -12.25
C ILE A 80 -8.86 13.57 -11.90
N ILE A 81 -9.09 14.66 -12.63
CA ILE A 81 -10.26 15.53 -12.46
C ILE A 81 -11.56 14.80 -12.82
N TRP A 82 -11.57 14.05 -13.93
CA TRP A 82 -12.71 13.26 -14.38
C TRP A 82 -13.16 12.24 -13.30
N ALA A 83 -12.20 11.58 -12.64
CA ALA A 83 -12.46 10.67 -11.53
C ALA A 83 -12.83 11.37 -10.21
N LYS A 84 -13.03 12.71 -10.22
CA LYS A 84 -13.30 13.56 -9.05
C LYS A 84 -12.27 13.37 -7.93
N HIS A 85 -11.02 13.09 -8.30
CA HIS A 85 -9.96 12.79 -7.35
C HIS A 85 -9.27 14.08 -6.88
N ARG A 86 -9.06 14.19 -5.56
CA ARG A 86 -8.53 15.42 -4.94
C ARG A 86 -7.05 15.61 -5.26
N PHE A 87 -6.58 16.85 -5.09
CA PHE A 87 -5.17 17.22 -5.24
C PHE A 87 -4.61 16.99 -6.65
N HIS A 88 -5.46 17.14 -7.69
CA HIS A 88 -5.11 16.83 -9.08
C HIS A 88 -3.78 17.44 -9.54
N ASN A 89 -3.46 18.68 -9.14
CA ASN A 89 -2.20 19.33 -9.51
C ASN A 89 -0.99 18.57 -8.93
N ASN A 90 -0.98 18.34 -7.61
CA ASN A 90 0.14 17.67 -6.94
C ASN A 90 0.29 16.22 -7.42
N LYS A 91 -0.83 15.49 -7.54
CA LYS A 91 -0.81 14.10 -8.02
C LYS A 91 -0.29 13.98 -9.45
N THR A 92 -0.71 14.88 -10.34
CA THR A 92 -0.17 14.94 -11.71
C THR A 92 1.34 15.18 -11.68
N ASN A 93 1.79 16.17 -10.90
CA ASN A 93 3.22 16.50 -10.79
C ASN A 93 4.05 15.33 -10.26
N PHE A 94 3.55 14.61 -9.25
CA PHE A 94 4.25 13.43 -8.72
C PHE A 94 4.31 12.29 -9.74
N ILE A 95 3.21 11.98 -10.42
CA ILE A 95 3.18 10.94 -11.47
C ILE A 95 4.14 11.26 -12.60
N VAL A 96 4.13 12.50 -13.10
CA VAL A 96 5.00 12.91 -14.21
C VAL A 96 6.47 12.88 -13.79
N GLN A 97 6.81 13.34 -12.58
CA GLN A 97 8.19 13.25 -12.07
C GLN A 97 8.64 11.80 -11.88
N ALA A 98 7.76 10.93 -11.37
CA ALA A 98 8.09 9.53 -11.14
C ALA A 98 8.48 8.77 -12.42
N ARG A 99 8.21 9.30 -13.62
CA ARG A 99 8.64 8.70 -14.91
C ARG A 99 10.16 8.59 -15.05
N GLU A 100 10.95 9.28 -14.23
CA GLU A 100 12.39 9.01 -14.15
C GLU A 100 12.71 7.60 -13.58
N HIS A 101 11.70 6.91 -13.04
CA HIS A 101 11.77 5.58 -12.45
C HIS A 101 10.88 4.56 -13.20
N LEU A 102 10.85 4.59 -14.54
CA LEU A 102 10.16 3.55 -15.33
C LEU A 102 10.77 2.15 -15.14
N ASP A 103 12.02 2.09 -14.71
CA ASP A 103 12.80 0.91 -14.30
C ASP A 103 12.61 0.54 -12.82
N ILE A 104 11.48 0.94 -12.21
CA ILE A 104 11.23 0.73 -10.77
C ILE A 104 11.29 -0.75 -10.38
N LYS A 105 10.88 -1.64 -11.28
CA LYS A 105 10.88 -3.08 -11.02
C LYS A 105 12.30 -3.58 -10.77
N GLU A 106 13.19 -3.35 -11.70
CA GLU A 106 14.59 -3.79 -11.65
C GLU A 106 15.30 -3.20 -10.44
N LYS A 107 15.08 -1.90 -10.16
CA LYS A 107 15.62 -1.23 -8.97
C LYS A 107 15.18 -1.89 -7.67
N ILE A 108 13.88 -2.17 -7.53
CA ILE A 108 13.33 -2.73 -6.29
C ILE A 108 13.72 -4.20 -6.14
N GLU A 109 13.64 -5.01 -7.20
CA GLU A 109 14.10 -6.40 -7.17
C GLU A 109 15.58 -6.48 -6.76
N PHE A 110 16.43 -5.61 -7.32
CA PHE A 110 17.85 -5.53 -6.93
C PHE A 110 18.04 -5.16 -5.45
N ILE A 111 17.40 -4.09 -4.98
CA ILE A 111 17.55 -3.63 -3.59
C ILE A 111 17.03 -4.69 -2.60
N VAL A 112 15.88 -5.31 -2.89
CA VAL A 112 15.34 -6.36 -2.02
C VAL A 112 16.28 -7.56 -1.97
N ALA A 113 16.85 -7.97 -3.11
CA ALA A 113 17.79 -9.09 -3.15
C ALA A 113 19.09 -8.79 -2.38
N GLN A 114 19.58 -7.55 -2.38
CA GLN A 114 20.81 -7.16 -1.70
C GLN A 114 20.61 -6.87 -0.21
N SER A 115 19.52 -6.20 0.14
CA SER A 115 19.39 -5.52 1.44
C SER A 115 18.01 -5.67 2.08
N GLY A 116 17.05 -6.31 1.43
CA GLY A 116 15.71 -6.58 1.94
C GLY A 116 14.67 -5.49 1.70
N GLU A 117 13.42 -5.81 2.04
CA GLU A 117 12.24 -4.96 1.80
C GLU A 117 12.31 -3.61 2.51
N GLU A 118 12.89 -3.58 3.71
CA GLU A 118 13.04 -2.34 4.49
C GLU A 118 13.86 -1.30 3.72
N GLN A 119 14.95 -1.72 3.06
CA GLN A 119 15.80 -0.78 2.31
C GLN A 119 15.20 -0.41 0.96
N ALA A 120 14.42 -1.29 0.35
CA ALA A 120 13.61 -0.92 -0.81
C ALA A 120 12.60 0.17 -0.44
N ARG A 121 11.97 0.09 0.74
CA ARG A 121 11.08 1.13 1.26
C ARG A 121 11.82 2.44 1.51
N GLU A 122 12.98 2.41 2.17
CA GLU A 122 13.79 3.61 2.42
C GLU A 122 14.16 4.31 1.10
N TRP A 123 14.56 3.52 0.09
CA TRP A 123 14.88 4.05 -1.23
C TRP A 123 13.64 4.70 -1.89
N LEU A 124 12.47 4.05 -1.84
CA LEU A 124 11.22 4.60 -2.38
C LEU A 124 10.86 5.94 -1.72
N VAL A 125 10.91 6.01 -0.40
CA VAL A 125 10.56 7.22 0.37
C VAL A 125 11.54 8.37 0.05
N HIS A 126 12.81 8.07 -0.17
CA HIS A 126 13.82 9.08 -0.46
C HIS A 126 13.76 9.59 -1.90
N ASN A 127 13.53 8.70 -2.87
CA ASN A 127 13.68 9.02 -4.30
C ASN A 127 12.36 9.39 -4.98
N ILE A 128 11.22 8.86 -4.50
CA ILE A 128 9.93 9.11 -5.15
C ILE A 128 9.14 10.19 -4.39
N LYS A 129 9.07 11.39 -4.95
CA LYS A 129 8.27 12.46 -4.36
C LYS A 129 6.80 12.09 -4.28
N GLY A 130 6.23 12.30 -3.09
CA GLY A 130 4.83 12.00 -2.81
C GLY A 130 4.60 10.62 -2.15
N LEU A 131 5.63 9.77 -2.03
CA LEU A 131 5.57 8.58 -1.20
C LEU A 131 6.04 8.86 0.23
N GLY A 132 5.21 8.52 1.22
CA GLY A 132 5.65 8.30 2.59
C GLY A 132 5.86 6.82 2.87
N TYR A 133 6.19 6.48 4.12
CA TYR A 133 6.39 5.10 4.56
C TYR A 133 5.17 4.22 4.26
N LYS A 134 3.97 4.73 4.51
CA LYS A 134 2.74 3.97 4.25
C LYS A 134 2.57 3.68 2.77
N GLU A 135 2.70 4.69 1.90
CA GLU A 135 2.56 4.48 0.45
C GLU A 135 3.66 3.59 -0.13
N ALA A 136 4.89 3.68 0.38
CA ALA A 136 6.00 2.82 -0.05
C ALA A 136 5.81 1.36 0.41
N SER A 137 5.41 1.12 1.66
CA SER A 137 5.00 -0.22 2.13
C SER A 137 3.84 -0.76 1.31
N HIS A 138 2.86 0.10 0.98
CA HIS A 138 1.69 -0.26 0.18
C HIS A 138 2.08 -0.71 -1.21
N PHE A 139 2.94 0.04 -1.88
CA PHE A 139 3.48 -0.33 -3.19
C PHE A 139 4.20 -1.68 -3.14
N LEU A 140 5.13 -1.85 -2.20
CA LEU A 140 5.88 -3.10 -2.03
C LEU A 140 4.96 -4.31 -1.81
N ARG A 141 3.92 -4.16 -0.99
CA ARG A 141 2.89 -5.19 -0.79
C ARG A 141 2.20 -5.56 -2.09
N ASN A 142 1.74 -4.57 -2.83
CA ASN A 142 0.97 -4.81 -4.05
C ASN A 142 1.78 -5.48 -5.16
N VAL A 143 3.11 -5.29 -5.18
CA VAL A 143 4.01 -5.98 -6.11
C VAL A 143 4.57 -7.31 -5.58
N GLY A 144 4.16 -7.75 -4.37
CA GLY A 144 4.38 -9.12 -3.88
C GLY A 144 5.38 -9.28 -2.74
N TYR A 145 5.74 -8.21 -2.03
CA TYR A 145 6.61 -8.20 -0.85
C TYR A 145 5.79 -8.06 0.44
N PHE A 146 5.91 -8.99 1.39
CA PHE A 146 4.88 -9.19 2.42
C PHE A 146 5.33 -8.94 3.86
N ASN A 147 6.50 -8.35 4.08
CA ASN A 147 7.08 -8.19 5.42
C ASN A 147 6.86 -6.80 6.04
N LEU A 148 6.35 -5.84 5.28
CA LEU A 148 6.14 -4.47 5.73
C LEU A 148 4.67 -4.17 6.05
N ALA A 149 4.43 -3.43 7.13
CA ALA A 149 3.11 -3.01 7.53
C ALA A 149 2.66 -1.77 6.74
N ILE A 150 1.35 -1.65 6.50
CA ILE A 150 0.73 -0.48 5.86
C ILE A 150 -0.05 0.29 6.94
N LEU A 151 0.65 1.12 7.69
CA LEU A 151 0.07 1.86 8.83
C LEU A 151 -0.72 3.09 8.40
N ASP A 152 -1.93 2.87 7.92
CA ASP A 152 -2.86 3.93 7.52
C ASP A 152 -3.74 4.40 8.71
N ARG A 153 -4.71 5.30 8.45
CA ARG A 153 -5.62 5.77 9.51
C ARG A 153 -6.52 4.66 10.07
N HIS A 154 -6.94 3.69 9.27
CA HIS A 154 -7.85 2.62 9.69
C HIS A 154 -7.13 1.59 10.58
N ILE A 155 -5.93 1.17 10.17
CA ILE A 155 -5.06 0.28 10.94
C ILE A 155 -4.65 0.93 12.26
N LEU A 156 -4.17 2.18 12.22
CA LEU A 156 -3.79 2.91 13.43
C LEU A 156 -4.95 3.08 14.41
N ASN A 157 -6.16 3.36 13.90
CA ASN A 157 -7.35 3.43 14.74
C ASN A 157 -7.64 2.07 15.39
N LEU A 158 -7.59 0.97 14.64
CA LEU A 158 -7.86 -0.36 15.18
C LEU A 158 -6.81 -0.77 16.23
N MET A 159 -5.53 -0.43 16.01
CA MET A 159 -4.46 -0.67 16.99
C MET A 159 -4.64 0.14 18.27
N ALA A 160 -5.09 1.40 18.18
CA ALA A 160 -5.32 2.25 19.34
C ALA A 160 -6.57 1.82 20.13
N GLU A 161 -7.69 1.52 19.43
CA GLU A 161 -8.92 1.01 20.04
C GLU A 161 -8.69 -0.28 20.85
N ASN A 162 -7.74 -1.11 20.40
CA ASN A 162 -7.36 -2.37 21.04
C ASN A 162 -6.11 -2.27 21.93
N LYS A 163 -5.67 -1.05 22.27
CA LYS A 163 -4.55 -0.77 23.19
C LYS A 163 -3.21 -1.42 22.80
N ILE A 164 -3.01 -1.75 21.52
CA ILE A 164 -1.71 -2.20 20.99
C ILE A 164 -0.74 -1.00 20.96
N ILE A 165 -1.27 0.17 20.62
CA ILE A 165 -0.61 1.47 20.79
C ILE A 165 -1.39 2.28 21.81
N SER A 166 -0.70 3.13 22.57
CA SER A 166 -1.31 3.95 23.63
C SER A 166 -2.31 4.95 23.06
N GLU A 167 -1.91 5.62 21.99
CA GLU A 167 -2.74 6.56 21.26
C GLU A 167 -2.31 6.63 19.80
N LYS A 168 -3.18 7.23 18.97
CA LYS A 168 -2.85 7.50 17.58
C LYS A 168 -1.84 8.65 17.51
N PRO A 169 -0.68 8.48 16.86
CA PRO A 169 0.27 9.57 16.73
C PRO A 169 -0.30 10.71 15.88
N LYS A 170 -0.07 11.96 16.32
CA LYS A 170 -0.46 13.17 15.55
C LYS A 170 0.24 13.25 14.21
N SER A 171 1.49 12.78 14.14
CA SER A 171 2.28 12.63 12.92
C SER A 171 3.04 11.31 12.92
N LEU A 172 3.11 10.67 11.75
CA LEU A 172 3.89 9.45 11.53
C LEU A 172 5.29 9.84 11.05
N THR A 173 6.17 10.17 11.99
CA THR A 173 7.62 10.26 11.71
C THR A 173 8.17 8.86 11.40
N LYS A 174 9.33 8.78 10.73
CA LYS A 174 10.04 7.51 10.49
C LYS A 174 10.14 6.66 11.76
N LYS A 175 10.62 7.27 12.85
CA LYS A 175 10.79 6.59 14.15
C LYS A 175 9.47 6.00 14.65
N ASN A 176 8.41 6.80 14.70
CA ASN A 176 7.10 6.35 15.17
C ASN A 176 6.51 5.26 14.25
N TYR A 177 6.70 5.38 12.94
CA TYR A 177 6.24 4.39 11.98
C TYR A 177 6.88 3.01 12.25
N LEU A 178 8.21 2.96 12.38
CA LEU A 178 8.95 1.72 12.61
C LEU A 178 8.65 1.11 13.99
N GLU A 179 8.43 1.94 15.02
CA GLU A 179 8.04 1.46 16.35
C GLU A 179 6.64 0.81 16.33
N ILE A 180 5.68 1.41 15.63
CA ILE A 180 4.34 0.85 15.50
C ILE A 180 4.35 -0.39 14.61
N GLU A 181 5.15 -0.39 13.54
CA GLU A 181 5.32 -1.54 12.64
C GLU A 181 5.83 -2.77 13.39
N LYS A 182 6.80 -2.62 14.29
CA LYS A 182 7.28 -3.73 15.13
C LYS A 182 6.16 -4.34 15.98
N LYS A 183 5.27 -3.51 16.54
CA LYS A 183 4.11 -3.99 17.29
C LYS A 183 3.09 -4.71 16.40
N PHE A 184 2.90 -4.21 15.19
CA PHE A 184 2.05 -4.83 14.18
C PHE A 184 2.61 -6.21 13.75
N GLN A 185 3.91 -6.29 13.49
CA GLN A 185 4.61 -7.54 13.17
C GLN A 185 4.54 -8.56 14.32
N ALA A 186 4.69 -8.11 15.58
CA ALA A 186 4.54 -8.97 16.75
C ALA A 186 3.11 -9.52 16.88
N LEU A 187 2.08 -8.71 16.55
CA LEU A 187 0.70 -9.17 16.49
C LEU A 187 0.49 -10.21 15.39
N ALA A 188 1.04 -9.98 14.19
CA ALA A 188 0.95 -10.93 13.08
C ALA A 188 1.55 -12.29 13.47
N LEU A 189 2.76 -12.26 14.07
CA LEU A 189 3.44 -13.45 14.58
C LEU A 189 2.60 -14.21 15.61
N LYS A 190 2.04 -13.50 16.60
CA LYS A 190 1.17 -14.10 17.64
C LYS A 190 -0.07 -14.78 17.05
N LEU A 191 -0.57 -14.28 15.92
CA LEU A 191 -1.72 -14.81 15.20
C LEU A 191 -1.37 -15.91 14.19
N GLY A 192 -0.08 -16.16 13.95
CA GLY A 192 0.39 -17.09 12.91
C GLY A 192 0.12 -16.58 11.48
N LEU A 193 0.11 -15.26 11.29
CA LEU A 193 -0.13 -14.59 10.01
C LEU A 193 1.14 -13.91 9.51
N ILE A 194 1.28 -13.79 8.19
CA ILE A 194 2.25 -12.83 7.62
C ILE A 194 1.70 -11.39 7.74
N VAL A 195 2.59 -10.41 7.65
CA VAL A 195 2.24 -8.99 7.83
C VAL A 195 1.18 -8.54 6.81
N ALA A 196 1.33 -8.95 5.56
CA ALA A 196 0.35 -8.65 4.51
C ALA A 196 -1.04 -9.30 4.73
N GLU A 197 -1.12 -10.48 5.39
CA GLU A 197 -2.40 -11.09 5.76
C GLU A 197 -3.10 -10.28 6.84
N LEU A 198 -2.36 -9.93 7.91
CA LEU A 198 -2.90 -9.14 9.00
C LEU A 198 -3.45 -7.80 8.51
N ASP A 199 -2.74 -7.14 7.59
CA ASP A 199 -3.19 -5.89 6.97
C ASP A 199 -4.56 -6.06 6.30
N LEU A 200 -4.73 -7.07 5.44
CA LEU A 200 -5.99 -7.31 4.73
C LEU A 200 -7.13 -7.67 5.68
N TYR A 201 -6.87 -8.44 6.75
CA TYR A 201 -7.89 -8.75 7.75
C TYR A 201 -8.32 -7.52 8.54
N MET A 202 -7.36 -6.73 9.04
CA MET A 202 -7.64 -5.51 9.80
C MET A 202 -8.33 -4.46 8.93
N TRP A 203 -7.97 -4.37 7.65
CA TRP A 203 -8.66 -3.53 6.66
C TRP A 203 -10.12 -3.96 6.47
N TYR A 204 -10.35 -5.26 6.30
CA TYR A 204 -11.69 -5.83 6.17
C TYR A 204 -12.56 -5.52 7.40
N MET A 205 -12.02 -5.59 8.62
CA MET A 205 -12.75 -5.25 9.84
C MET A 205 -13.25 -3.79 9.85
N LYS A 206 -12.53 -2.87 9.22
CA LYS A 206 -12.90 -1.45 9.17
C LYS A 206 -13.77 -1.07 7.97
N THR A 207 -13.67 -1.80 6.87
CA THR A 207 -14.27 -1.39 5.58
C THR A 207 -15.28 -2.38 5.02
N GLY A 208 -15.28 -3.63 5.47
CA GLY A 208 -16.08 -4.73 4.90
C GLY A 208 -15.55 -5.25 3.57
N GLU A 209 -14.42 -4.72 3.07
CA GLU A 209 -13.87 -5.05 1.76
C GLU A 209 -12.42 -5.55 1.86
N VAL A 210 -12.03 -6.44 0.97
CA VAL A 210 -10.62 -6.84 0.77
C VAL A 210 -10.15 -6.17 -0.52
N LEU A 211 -9.57 -4.98 -0.37
CA LEU A 211 -9.05 -4.19 -1.49
C LEU A 211 -7.53 -4.38 -1.65
N LYS A 212 -6.92 -3.51 -2.45
CA LYS A 212 -5.47 -3.46 -2.61
C LYS A 212 -4.91 -2.15 -2.11
#